data_AF-A0AAW0H6N1-F1
#
_entry.id   AF-A0AAW0H6N1-F1
#
_cell.length_a   1.000
_cell.length_b   1.000
_cell.length_c   1.000
_cell.angle_alpha   90.00
_cell.angle_beta   90.00
_cell.angle_gamma   90.00
#
_symmetry.space_group_name_H-M   'P 1'
#
loop_
_entity.id
_entity.type
_entity.pdbx_description
1 polymer ?
#
loop_
_entity_poly.entity_id
_entity_poly.type
_entity_poly.pdbx_seq_one_letter_code
_entity_poly.pdbx_strand_id
1 'polypeptide(L)'
;MEDSQAHPSDHYLSFLQLEEAEHFAKVVISLGEEAGEFLPKGYLALGLTYSLQATDATLKSKQDELHRKALQILERAQELAPDDPQITFYVSLQLALVRQVVEILIVIHEVRDRESQLSSLP
;
A
#
# COMPACT_ATOMS: atom_id res chain seq x y z
N MET A 1 15.37 2.31 -29.20
CA MET A 1 15.12 2.08 -27.76
C MET A 1 14.23 3.23 -27.36
N GLU A 2 12.93 3.07 -27.58
CA GLU A 2 11.94 4.10 -27.31
C GLU A 2 11.67 4.10 -25.81
N ASP A 3 12.06 5.18 -25.14
CA ASP A 3 11.55 5.50 -23.81
C ASP A 3 10.04 5.72 -23.95
N SER A 4 9.28 4.71 -23.55
CA SER A 4 7.83 4.80 -23.39
C SER A 4 7.54 5.74 -22.23
N GLN A 5 7.51 7.04 -22.52
CA GLN A 5 6.99 8.03 -21.60
C GLN A 5 5.48 7.81 -21.52
N ALA A 6 5.02 7.17 -20.44
CA ALA A 6 3.60 7.06 -20.12
C ALA A 6 2.96 8.46 -20.23
N HIS A 7 1.90 8.56 -21.02
CA HIS A 7 1.26 9.84 -21.30
C HIS A 7 0.58 10.31 -20.00
N PRO A 8 0.59 11.60 -19.63
CA PRO A 8 -0.02 12.08 -18.39
C PRO A 8 -1.49 11.64 -18.21
N SER A 9 -2.19 11.39 -19.31
CA SER A 9 -3.55 10.84 -19.39
C SER A 9 -3.69 9.44 -18.80
N ASP A 10 -2.63 8.62 -18.89
CA ASP A 10 -2.61 7.22 -18.42
C ASP A 10 -2.62 7.17 -16.88
N HIS A 11 -2.01 8.15 -16.23
CA HIS A 11 -1.99 8.28 -14.77
C HIS A 11 -3.35 8.65 -14.18
N TYR A 12 -4.20 9.35 -14.94
CA TYR A 12 -5.58 9.65 -14.54
C TYR A 12 -6.49 8.43 -14.74
N LEU A 13 -6.26 7.64 -15.79
CA LEU A 13 -6.98 6.40 -16.05
C LEU A 13 -6.66 5.33 -15.01
N SER A 14 -5.39 5.19 -14.60
CA SER A 14 -5.00 4.26 -13.53
C SER A 14 -5.64 4.65 -12.19
N PHE A 15 -5.67 5.95 -11.87
CA PHE A 15 -6.27 6.44 -10.64
C PHE A 15 -7.79 6.15 -10.56
N LEU A 16 -8.53 6.40 -11.65
CA LEU A 16 -9.97 6.08 -11.74
C LEU A 16 -10.25 4.59 -11.58
N GLN A 17 -9.39 3.72 -12.14
CA GLN A 17 -9.51 2.27 -12.00
C GLN A 17 -9.29 1.82 -10.55
N LEU A 18 -8.38 2.48 -9.81
CA LEU A 18 -8.13 2.16 -8.41
C LEU A 18 -9.28 2.62 -7.50
N GLU A 19 -9.91 3.76 -7.76
CA GLU A 19 -11.12 4.17 -7.02
C GLU A 19 -12.28 3.20 -7.21
N GLU A 20 -12.50 2.74 -8.44
CA GLU A 20 -13.53 1.75 -8.75
C GLU A 20 -13.22 0.39 -8.10
N ALA A 21 -11.96 -0.07 -8.16
CA ALA A 21 -11.52 -1.27 -7.47
C ALA A 21 -11.72 -1.19 -5.95
N GLU A 22 -11.42 -0.04 -5.34
CA GLU A 22 -11.65 0.22 -3.92
C GLU A 22 -13.14 0.11 -3.58
N HIS A 23 -14.00 0.72 -4.40
CA HIS A 23 -15.45 0.67 -4.22
C HIS A 23 -15.97 -0.77 -4.28
N PHE A 24 -15.61 -1.53 -5.31
CA PHE A 24 -16.06 -2.92 -5.45
C PHE A 24 -15.60 -3.80 -4.30
N ALA A 25 -14.34 -3.67 -3.88
CA ALA A 25 -13.82 -4.44 -2.76
C ALA A 25 -14.57 -4.12 -1.45
N LYS A 26 -14.90 -2.84 -1.20
CA LYS A 26 -15.72 -2.43 -0.05
C LYS A 26 -17.14 -3.00 -0.11
N VAL A 27 -17.75 -3.06 -1.30
CA VAL A 27 -19.07 -3.68 -1.48
C VAL A 27 -19.01 -5.15 -1.06
N VAL A 28 -18.03 -5.92 -1.54
CA VAL A 28 -17.85 -7.32 -1.15
C VAL A 28 -17.64 -7.47 0.36
N ILE A 29 -16.83 -6.60 0.97
CA ILE A 29 -16.60 -6.62 2.42
C ILE A 29 -17.89 -6.30 3.19
N SER A 30 -18.72 -5.38 2.67
CA SER A 30 -19.96 -4.96 3.32
C SER A 30 -21.03 -6.06 3.37
N LEU A 31 -20.94 -7.06 2.49
CA LEU A 31 -21.79 -8.26 2.53
C LEU A 31 -21.47 -9.18 3.71
N GLY A 32 -20.29 -9.03 4.34
CA GLY A 32 -19.92 -9.78 5.53
C GLY A 32 -19.99 -11.29 5.33
N GLU A 33 -20.73 -12.00 6.19
CA GLU A 33 -20.91 -13.45 6.11
C GLU A 33 -21.55 -13.90 4.80
N GLU A 34 -22.38 -13.07 4.16
CA GLU A 34 -23.04 -13.38 2.88
C GLU A 34 -22.04 -13.50 1.72
N ALA A 35 -20.85 -12.87 1.84
CA ALA A 35 -19.79 -13.02 0.86
C ALA A 35 -19.11 -14.40 0.91
N GLY A 36 -19.24 -15.15 2.02
CA GLY A 36 -18.66 -16.49 2.16
C GLY A 36 -17.17 -16.54 1.84
N GLU A 37 -16.78 -17.44 0.92
CA GLU A 37 -15.39 -17.61 0.47
C GLU A 37 -14.80 -16.39 -0.27
N PHE A 38 -15.64 -15.44 -0.68
CA PHE A 38 -15.20 -14.20 -1.31
C PHE A 38 -14.84 -13.12 -0.29
N LEU A 39 -15.21 -13.26 0.98
CA LEU A 39 -14.89 -12.26 1.98
C LEU A 39 -13.37 -12.05 2.14
N PRO A 40 -12.53 -13.09 2.30
CA PRO A 40 -11.08 -12.92 2.33
C PRO A 40 -10.53 -12.29 1.03
N LYS A 41 -11.14 -12.61 -0.12
CA LYS A 41 -10.75 -12.05 -1.43
C LYS A 41 -11.12 -10.57 -1.56
N GLY A 42 -12.22 -10.14 -0.94
CA GLY A 42 -12.61 -8.73 -0.84
C GLY A 42 -11.60 -7.92 -0.04
N TYR A 43 -11.19 -8.42 1.13
CA TYR A 43 -10.10 -7.82 1.90
C TYR A 43 -8.77 -7.83 1.11
N LEU A 44 -8.42 -8.95 0.46
CA LEU A 44 -7.23 -9.02 -0.39
C LEU A 44 -7.23 -7.95 -1.49
N ALA A 45 -8.34 -7.83 -2.23
CA ALA A 45 -8.48 -6.84 -3.29
C ALA A 45 -8.34 -5.41 -2.75
N LEU A 46 -9.01 -5.07 -1.64
CA LEU A 46 -8.92 -3.74 -1.03
C LEU A 46 -7.49 -3.43 -0.57
N GLY A 47 -6.80 -4.40 0.01
CA GLY A 47 -5.41 -4.26 0.45
C GLY A 47 -4.46 -3.97 -0.71
N LEU A 48 -4.62 -4.70 -1.82
CA LEU A 48 -3.85 -4.47 -3.05
C LEU A 48 -4.14 -3.10 -3.66
N THR A 49 -5.40 -2.68 -3.69
CA THR A 49 -5.77 -1.34 -4.17
C THR A 49 -5.08 -0.26 -3.34
N TYR A 50 -5.08 -0.35 -2.00
CA TYR A 50 -4.35 0.61 -1.18
C TYR A 50 -2.83 0.55 -1.40
N SER A 51 -2.25 -0.62 -1.62
CA SER A 51 -0.84 -0.74 -1.95
C SER A 51 -0.50 -0.06 -3.28
N LEU A 52 -1.35 -0.19 -4.30
CA LEU A 52 -1.15 0.45 -5.59
C LEU A 52 -1.33 1.97 -5.50
N GLN A 53 -2.38 2.44 -4.80
CA GLN A 53 -2.57 3.86 -4.52
C GLN A 53 -1.38 4.45 -3.74
N ALA A 54 -0.74 3.68 -2.85
CA ALA A 54 0.46 4.11 -2.15
C ALA A 54 1.64 4.33 -3.10
N THR A 55 1.80 3.46 -4.10
CA THR A 55 2.84 3.58 -5.14
C THR A 55 2.61 4.80 -6.04
N ASP A 56 1.35 5.13 -6.32
CA ASP A 56 0.98 6.31 -7.13
C ASP A 56 1.03 7.63 -6.34
N ALA A 57 1.11 7.58 -5.01
CA ALA A 57 1.13 8.77 -4.16
C ALA A 57 2.48 9.50 -4.23
N THR A 58 2.46 10.79 -4.56
CA THR A 58 3.67 11.63 -4.66
C THR A 58 4.17 12.13 -3.30
N LEU A 59 3.29 12.24 -2.31
CA LEU A 59 3.63 12.66 -0.96
C LEU A 59 3.99 11.45 -0.09
N LYS A 60 5.22 11.41 0.43
CA LYS A 60 5.71 10.32 1.28
C LYS A 60 4.81 10.03 2.48
N SER A 61 4.30 11.08 3.16
CA SER A 61 3.37 10.89 4.27
C SER A 61 2.10 10.14 3.86
N LYS A 62 1.60 10.40 2.64
CA LYS A 62 0.43 9.73 2.10
C LYS A 62 0.75 8.30 1.66
N GLN A 63 1.89 8.08 1.02
CA GLN A 63 2.40 6.75 0.69
C GLN A 63 2.51 5.87 1.94
N ASP A 64 3.13 6.38 3.02
CA ASP A 64 3.32 5.64 4.27
C ASP A 64 1.97 5.31 4.94
N GLU A 65 1.02 6.25 4.92
CA GLU A 65 -0.35 6.04 5.41
C GLU A 65 -1.05 4.91 4.64
N LEU A 66 -0.99 4.96 3.31
CA LEU A 66 -1.64 3.98 2.44
C LEU A 66 -0.99 2.59 2.55
N HIS A 67 0.35 2.49 2.64
CA HIS A 67 1.02 1.21 2.86
C HIS A 67 0.67 0.59 4.23
N ARG A 68 0.54 1.39 5.29
CA ARG A 68 0.08 0.89 6.59
C ARG A 68 -1.38 0.42 6.54
N LYS A 69 -2.23 1.18 5.84
CA LYS A 69 -3.64 0.81 5.65
C LYS A 69 -3.79 -0.48 4.83
N ALA A 70 -3.00 -0.63 3.76
CA ALA A 70 -2.94 -1.85 2.97
C ALA A 70 -2.56 -3.05 3.82
N LEU A 71 -1.54 -2.92 4.68
CA LEU A 71 -1.09 -4.00 5.56
C LEU A 71 -2.21 -4.46 6.52
N GLN A 72 -2.87 -3.53 7.21
CA GLN A 72 -3.96 -3.85 8.14
C GLN A 72 -5.10 -4.63 7.45
N ILE A 73 -5.44 -4.24 6.23
CA ILE A 73 -6.49 -4.89 5.45
C ILE A 73 -6.05 -6.30 4.98
N LEU A 74 -4.79 -6.47 4.57
CA LEU A 74 -4.24 -7.77 4.17
C LEU A 74 -4.09 -8.73 5.35
N GLU A 75 -3.72 -8.24 6.53
CA GLU A 75 -3.71 -9.03 7.76
C GLU A 75 -5.12 -9.54 8.09
N ARG A 76 -6.15 -8.70 7.90
CA ARG A 76 -7.54 -9.14 8.04
C ARG A 76 -7.93 -10.23 7.04
N ALA A 77 -7.43 -10.16 5.80
CA ALA A 77 -7.62 -11.24 4.82
C ALA A 77 -6.98 -12.55 5.31
N GLN A 78 -5.77 -12.47 5.89
CA GLN A 78 -5.04 -13.63 6.39
C GLN A 78 -5.70 -14.27 7.61
N GLU A 79 -6.29 -13.47 8.51
CA GLU A 79 -7.07 -13.99 9.63
C GLU A 79 -8.27 -14.85 9.16
N LEU A 80 -8.90 -14.45 8.05
CA LEU A 80 -10.06 -15.15 7.50
C LEU A 80 -9.68 -16.37 6.65
N ALA A 81 -8.47 -16.37 6.07
CA ALA A 81 -7.97 -17.45 5.22
C ALA A 81 -6.45 -17.63 5.40
N PRO A 82 -6.01 -18.20 6.53
CA PRO A 82 -4.59 -18.33 6.88
C PRO A 82 -3.84 -19.30 5.95
N ASP A 83 -4.54 -20.28 5.40
CA ASP A 83 -3.99 -21.30 4.50
C ASP A 83 -4.00 -20.86 3.02
N ASP A 84 -4.48 -19.66 2.71
CA ASP A 84 -4.47 -19.13 1.35
C ASP A 84 -3.04 -18.64 0.99
N PRO A 85 -2.38 -19.29 0.02
CA PRO A 85 -1.01 -18.96 -0.34
C PRO A 85 -0.90 -17.59 -1.01
N GLN A 86 -1.94 -17.16 -1.73
CA GLN A 86 -1.97 -15.86 -2.40
C GLN A 86 -2.03 -14.74 -1.35
N ILE A 87 -2.88 -14.88 -0.34
CA ILE A 87 -2.98 -13.90 0.76
C ILE A 87 -1.65 -13.84 1.52
N THR A 88 -1.07 -14.98 1.87
CA THR A 88 0.21 -15.04 2.58
C THR A 88 1.34 -14.38 1.80
N PHE A 89 1.40 -14.59 0.48
CA PHE A 89 2.35 -13.93 -0.40
C PHE A 89 2.19 -12.39 -0.35
N TYR A 90 0.97 -11.88 -0.50
CA TYR A 90 0.75 -10.43 -0.54
C TYR A 90 0.91 -9.74 0.82
N VAL A 91 0.58 -10.39 1.93
CA VAL A 91 0.93 -9.91 3.27
C VAL A 91 2.45 -9.78 3.40
N SER A 92 3.19 -10.81 2.99
CA SER A 92 4.66 -10.81 3.05
C SER A 92 5.29 -9.71 2.20
N LEU A 93 4.75 -9.50 0.98
CA LEU A 93 5.16 -8.41 0.10
C LEU A 93 4.89 -7.05 0.74
N GLN A 94 3.69 -6.86 1.31
CA GLN A 94 3.31 -5.60 1.94
C GLN A 94 4.19 -5.29 3.16
N LEU A 95 4.53 -6.31 3.97
CA LEU A 95 5.48 -6.16 5.08
C LEU A 95 6.86 -5.69 4.59
N ALA A 96 7.34 -6.20 3.45
CA ALA A 96 8.59 -5.74 2.87
C ALA A 96 8.54 -4.27 2.42
N LEU A 97 7.40 -3.81 1.88
CA LEU A 97 7.19 -2.41 1.51
C LEU A 97 7.15 -1.50 2.75
N VAL A 98 6.44 -1.90 3.80
CA VAL A 98 6.36 -1.14 5.06
C VAL A 98 7.71 -1.10 5.79
N ARG A 99 8.51 -2.17 5.76
CA ARG A 99 9.85 -2.17 6.37
C ARG A 99 10.83 -1.25 5.65
N GLN A 100 10.80 -1.21 4.31
CA GLN A 100 11.59 -0.24 3.53
C GLN A 100 11.24 1.21 3.90
N VAL A 101 9.97 1.50 4.20
CA VAL A 101 9.55 2.83 4.70
C VAL A 101 10.25 3.17 6.03
N VAL A 102 10.29 2.23 6.98
CA VAL A 102 10.91 2.46 8.30
C VAL A 102 12.41 2.69 8.17
N GLU A 103 13.11 1.91 7.35
CA GLU A 103 14.56 2.06 7.15
C GLU A 103 14.92 3.44 6.58
N ILE A 104 14.17 3.94 5.58
CA ILE A 104 14.43 5.27 5.01
C ILE A 104 14.09 6.39 6.01
N LEU A 105 13.03 6.25 6.81
CA LEU A 105 12.69 7.25 7.83
C LEU A 105 13.78 7.36 8.90
N ILE A 106 14.38 6.25 9.33
CA ILE A 106 15.50 6.27 10.29
C ILE A 106 16.70 7.01 9.68
N VAL A 107 17.06 6.69 8.43
CA VAL A 107 18.19 7.34 7.74
C VAL A 107 17.97 8.84 7.59
N ILE A 108 16.77 9.30 7.21
CA ILE A 108 16.48 10.73 7.06
C ILE A 108 16.61 11.46 8.40
N HIS A 109 16.10 10.89 9.50
CA HIS A 109 16.25 11.51 10.82
C HIS A 109 17.72 11.59 11.24
N GLU A 110 18.50 10.52 11.05
CA GLU A 110 19.95 10.56 11.34
C GLU A 110 20.70 11.60 10.51
N VAL A 111 20.39 11.75 9.21
CA VAL A 111 21.02 12.74 8.34
C VAL A 111 20.67 14.16 8.79
N ARG A 112 19.38 14.42 9.07
CA ARG A 112 18.91 15.72 9.57
C ARG A 112 19.55 16.08 10.91
N ASP A 113 19.70 15.10 11.80
CA ASP A 113 20.31 15.31 13.11
C ASP A 113 21.81 15.60 12.98
N ARG A 114 22.51 14.96 12.02
CA ARG A 114 23.91 15.27 11.69
C ARG A 114 24.07 16.65 11.07
N GLU A 115 23.21 17.06 10.15
CA GLU A 115 23.24 18.41 9.56
C GLU A 115 22.99 19.51 10.60
N SER A 116 22.07 19.26 11.54
CA SER A 116 21.81 20.18 12.66
C SER A 116 23.02 20.33 13.58
N GLN A 117 23.78 19.25 13.81
CA GLN A 117 25.03 19.29 14.60
C GLN A 117 26.16 20.01 13.86
N LEU A 118 26.30 19.81 12.54
CA LEU A 118 27.30 20.49 11.72
C LEU A 118 27.07 22.00 11.59
N SER A 119 25.81 22.45 11.54
CA SER A 119 25.43 23.86 11.53
C SER A 119 25.65 24.58 12.88
N SER A 120 25.87 23.80 13.95
CA SER A 120 26.12 24.31 15.32
C SER A 120 27.60 24.32 15.73
N LEU A 121 28.51 23.92 14.83
CA LEU A 121 29.95 24.04 15.06
C LEU A 121 30.42 25.49 14.81
N PRO A 122 31.24 26.07 15.71
CA PRO A 122 31.72 27.45 15.63
C PRO A 122 32.76 27.69 14.52
#